data_AF-A0A257VMH2-F1
#
_entry.id   AF-A0A257VMH2-F1
#
_cell.length_a   1.000
_cell.length_b   1.000
_cell.length_c   1.000
_cell.angle_alpha   90.00
_cell.angle_beta   90.00
_cell.angle_gamma   90.00
#
_symmetry.space_group_name_H-M   'P 1'
#
loop_
_entity.id
_entity.type
_entity.pdbx_description
1 polymer ?
#
loop_
_entity_poly.entity_id
_entity_poly.type
_entity_poly.pdbx_seq_one_letter_code
_entity_poly.pdbx_strand_id
1 'polypeptide(L)'
;MSADKVDPANDKKLVHVTGEAKTDALVVDNDFGVSSPALRLVRTEVIYQWVEDKKSETKQKVGGGEETTTTYTYDKKWVDEPVNSSEFKKPDGHKNEGELLATGNADFNAEKVTLGAFDVPEKFVKEMGSPIARSVTDADLATLPADLKEGTQIKDGAFYFGANP
;
A
#
# COMPACT_ATOMS: atom_id res chain seq x y z
N MET A 1 1.25 -30.38 -13.77
CA MET A 1 1.15 -31.63 -12.96
C MET A 1 0.88 -31.25 -11.50
N SER A 2 0.37 -32.16 -10.66
CA SER A 2 0.26 -31.89 -9.22
C SER A 2 1.66 -31.63 -8.63
N ALA A 3 1.72 -30.74 -7.63
CA ALA A 3 2.94 -30.40 -6.91
C ALA A 3 3.21 -31.32 -5.70
N ASP A 4 2.34 -32.29 -5.40
CA ASP A 4 2.32 -32.99 -4.11
C ASP A 4 3.47 -33.99 -3.89
N LYS A 5 4.28 -34.26 -4.93
CA LYS A 5 5.40 -35.20 -4.86
C LYS A 5 6.53 -34.81 -5.81
N VAL A 6 7.77 -35.01 -5.37
CA VAL A 6 8.96 -35.01 -6.23
C VAL A 6 9.08 -36.35 -6.94
N ASP A 7 8.95 -36.37 -8.26
CA ASP A 7 9.16 -37.55 -9.10
C ASP A 7 10.58 -37.57 -9.69
N PRO A 8 11.44 -38.55 -9.32
CA PRO A 8 12.79 -38.68 -9.89
C PRO A 8 12.82 -38.76 -11.41
N ALA A 9 11.75 -39.20 -12.07
CA ALA A 9 11.65 -39.25 -13.53
C ALA A 9 11.68 -37.85 -14.18
N ASN A 10 11.49 -36.78 -13.39
CA ASN A 10 11.51 -35.39 -13.83
C ASN A 10 12.86 -34.68 -13.57
N ASP A 11 13.87 -35.39 -13.04
CA ASP A 11 15.18 -34.78 -12.81
C ASP A 11 15.77 -34.19 -14.11
N LYS A 12 16.32 -32.97 -14.01
CA LYS A 12 16.89 -32.17 -15.12
C LYS A 12 15.92 -31.86 -16.27
N LYS A 13 14.61 -32.02 -16.07
CA LYS A 13 13.59 -31.63 -17.04
C LYS A 13 12.92 -30.32 -16.63
N LEU A 14 12.52 -29.54 -17.63
CA LEU A 14 11.59 -28.44 -17.39
C LEU A 14 10.21 -29.03 -17.08
N VAL A 15 9.64 -28.68 -15.93
CA VAL A 15 8.31 -29.11 -15.51
C VAL A 15 7.46 -27.90 -15.13
N HIS A 16 6.15 -28.04 -15.31
CA HIS A 16 5.16 -27.08 -14.84
C HIS A 16 4.26 -27.75 -13.80
N VAL A 17 4.26 -27.21 -12.59
CA VAL A 17 3.47 -27.68 -11.45
C VAL A 17 2.42 -26.66 -11.07
N THR A 18 1.32 -27.13 -10.49
CA THR A 18 0.26 -26.27 -9.95
C THR A 18 -0.17 -26.85 -8.61
N GLY A 19 -0.42 -25.97 -7.65
CA GLY A 19 -0.82 -26.32 -6.31
C GLY A 19 -1.17 -25.07 -5.51
N GLU A 20 -1.57 -25.28 -4.26
CA GLU A 20 -1.77 -24.20 -3.31
C GLU A 20 -0.43 -23.87 -2.64
N ALA A 21 -0.03 -22.59 -2.66
CA ALA A 21 1.14 -22.13 -1.93
C ALA A 21 0.80 -21.96 -0.46
N LYS A 22 1.64 -22.50 0.43
CA LYS A 22 1.40 -22.52 1.89
C LYS A 22 2.63 -22.09 2.66
N THR A 23 2.39 -21.61 3.87
CA THR A 23 3.40 -21.31 4.88
C THR A 23 2.83 -21.66 6.25
N ASP A 24 3.68 -22.17 7.13
CA ASP A 24 3.40 -22.27 8.57
C ASP A 24 4.05 -21.11 9.34
N ALA A 25 4.86 -20.28 8.67
CA ALA A 25 5.51 -19.11 9.24
C ALA A 25 4.57 -17.91 9.26
N LEU A 26 4.72 -17.08 10.30
CA LEU A 26 4.10 -15.76 10.36
C LEU A 26 4.95 -14.75 9.60
N VAL A 27 4.28 -13.79 9.00
CA VAL A 27 4.90 -12.57 8.48
C VAL A 27 4.70 -11.47 9.52
N VAL A 28 5.76 -10.71 9.81
CA VAL A 28 5.78 -9.73 10.89
C VAL A 28 6.25 -8.38 10.38
N ASP A 29 5.43 -7.37 10.61
CA ASP A 29 5.80 -5.95 10.54
C ASP A 29 6.20 -5.51 11.95
N ASN A 30 7.50 -5.37 12.21
CA ASN A 30 8.01 -4.98 13.51
C ASN A 30 7.80 -3.49 13.81
N ASP A 31 7.68 -2.63 12.80
CA ASP A 31 7.49 -1.19 13.02
C ASP A 31 6.07 -0.91 13.54
N PHE A 32 5.10 -1.76 13.20
CA PHE A 32 3.70 -1.63 13.65
C PHE A 32 3.26 -2.75 14.62
N GLY A 33 4.14 -3.71 14.92
CA GLY A 33 3.82 -4.86 15.76
C GLY A 33 2.74 -5.78 15.19
N VAL A 34 2.49 -5.74 13.88
CA VAL A 34 1.47 -6.53 13.21
C VAL A 34 2.06 -7.86 12.75
N SER A 35 1.35 -8.96 12.98
CA SER A 35 1.71 -10.26 12.44
C SER A 35 0.52 -10.98 11.80
N SER A 36 0.79 -11.80 10.79
CA SER A 36 -0.26 -12.51 10.07
C SER A 36 0.25 -13.85 9.50
N PRO A 37 -0.56 -14.92 9.57
CA PRO A 37 -0.30 -16.17 8.86
C PRO A 37 -0.61 -15.98 7.36
N ALA A 38 0.32 -15.38 6.64
CA ALA A 38 0.18 -15.04 5.23
C ALA A 38 1.47 -15.34 4.46
N LEU A 39 1.41 -15.51 3.14
CA LEU A 39 2.61 -15.65 2.30
C LEU A 39 3.39 -14.33 2.22
N ARG A 40 2.66 -13.21 2.21
CA ARG A 40 3.18 -11.85 2.14
C ARG A 40 2.25 -10.89 2.88
N LEU A 41 2.82 -9.92 3.56
CA LEU A 41 2.14 -8.78 4.18
C LEU A 41 2.69 -7.50 3.56
N VAL A 42 1.78 -6.60 3.14
CA VAL A 42 2.14 -5.33 2.52
C VAL A 42 1.63 -4.20 3.41
N ARG A 43 2.54 -3.34 3.85
CA ARG A 43 2.20 -2.08 4.52
C ARG A 43 2.12 -0.97 3.49
N THR A 44 1.00 -0.25 3.50
CA THR A 44 0.80 0.96 2.72
C THR A 44 0.46 2.11 3.66
N GLU A 45 1.23 3.18 3.57
CA GLU A 45 0.97 4.44 4.26
C GLU A 45 0.34 5.44 3.29
N VAL A 46 -0.67 6.17 3.78
CA VAL A 46 -1.34 7.24 3.04
C VAL A 46 -1.60 8.40 3.99
N ILE A 47 -1.67 9.61 3.44
CA ILE A 47 -1.94 10.85 4.18
C ILE A 47 -3.13 11.58 3.57
N TYR A 48 -3.99 12.15 4.41
CA TYR A 48 -5.18 12.86 3.96
C TYR A 48 -4.89 14.35 3.77
N GLN A 49 -4.74 14.77 2.51
CA GLN A 49 -4.25 16.10 2.17
C GLN A 49 -5.10 16.75 1.07
N TRP A 50 -5.10 18.09 1.06
CA TRP A 50 -5.60 18.86 -0.06
C TRP A 50 -4.81 18.53 -1.31
N VAL A 51 -5.52 18.44 -2.44
CA VAL A 51 -4.93 18.32 -3.77
C VAL A 51 -5.57 19.31 -4.70
N GLU A 52 -4.75 20.02 -5.47
CA GLU A 52 -5.17 20.92 -6.53
C GLU A 52 -5.32 20.16 -7.84
N ASP A 53 -6.51 20.23 -8.43
CA ASP A 53 -6.80 19.73 -9.76
C ASP A 53 -7.00 20.92 -10.71
N LYS A 54 -6.46 20.84 -11.94
CA LYS A 54 -6.53 21.92 -12.94
C LYS A 54 -7.19 21.47 -14.23
N LYS A 55 -8.08 22.29 -14.77
CA LYS A 55 -8.73 22.06 -16.07
C LYS A 55 -8.59 23.32 -16.93
N SER A 56 -8.12 23.17 -18.18
CA SER A 56 -8.01 24.29 -19.12
C SER A 56 -8.91 24.09 -20.33
N GLU A 57 -9.57 25.16 -20.76
CA GLU A 57 -10.39 25.21 -21.96
C GLU A 57 -9.92 26.38 -22.85
N THR A 58 -9.59 26.09 -24.10
CA THR A 58 -9.20 27.10 -25.10
C THR A 58 -10.34 27.33 -26.09
N LYS A 59 -10.71 28.59 -26.31
CA LYS A 59 -11.74 29.00 -27.25
C LYS A 59 -11.19 30.02 -28.24
N GLN A 60 -11.50 29.82 -29.52
CA GLN A 60 -11.17 30.77 -30.59
C GLN A 60 -12.09 31.99 -30.48
N LYS A 61 -11.51 33.18 -30.46
CA LYS A 61 -12.24 34.45 -30.49
C LYS A 61 -12.63 34.77 -31.93
N VAL A 62 -13.79 35.40 -32.09
CA VAL A 62 -14.20 35.98 -33.37
C VAL A 62 -13.22 37.11 -33.69
N GLY A 63 -12.28 36.85 -34.62
CA GLY A 63 -11.14 37.73 -34.91
C GLY A 63 -9.78 37.05 -34.98
N GLY A 64 -9.68 35.73 -34.75
CA GLY A 64 -8.48 34.94 -34.98
C GLY A 64 -7.50 34.85 -33.80
N GLY A 65 -7.89 35.32 -32.61
CA GLY A 65 -7.13 35.11 -31.36
C GLY A 65 -7.65 33.92 -30.56
N GLU A 66 -6.86 33.42 -29.61
CA GLU A 66 -7.26 32.34 -28.70
C GLU A 66 -7.44 32.85 -27.27
N GLU A 67 -8.40 32.29 -26.54
CA GLU A 67 -8.63 32.50 -25.11
C GLU A 67 -8.49 31.18 -24.37
N THR A 68 -7.56 31.11 -23.41
CA THR A 68 -7.44 29.95 -22.53
C THR A 68 -7.96 30.30 -21.15
N THR A 69 -8.98 29.58 -20.68
CA THR A 69 -9.50 29.65 -19.31
C THR A 69 -9.01 28.45 -18.52
N THR A 70 -8.34 28.66 -17.39
CA THR A 70 -7.93 27.58 -16.48
C THR A 70 -8.71 27.67 -15.16
N THR A 71 -9.38 26.58 -14.82
CA THR A 71 -10.12 26.39 -13.56
C THR A 71 -9.32 25.49 -12.64
N TYR A 72 -9.22 25.88 -11.36
CA TYR A 72 -8.55 25.12 -10.30
C TYR A 72 -9.59 24.68 -9.26
N THR A 73 -9.56 23.41 -8.87
CA THR A 73 -10.39 22.81 -7.82
C THR A 73 -9.50 22.22 -6.73
N TYR A 74 -10.02 22.15 -5.50
CA TYR A 74 -9.28 21.68 -4.34
C TYR A 74 -10.14 20.73 -3.55
N ASP A 75 -9.64 19.51 -3.36
CA ASP A 75 -10.34 18.46 -2.64
C ASP A 75 -9.37 17.74 -1.71
N LYS A 76 -9.83 17.38 -0.51
CA LYS A 76 -9.04 16.50 0.36
C LYS A 76 -9.20 15.05 -0.09
N LYS A 77 -8.09 14.35 -0.24
CA LYS A 77 -8.06 12.92 -0.56
C LYS A 77 -6.89 12.24 0.11
N TRP A 78 -7.01 10.92 0.28
CA TRP A 78 -5.90 10.07 0.70
C TRP A 78 -4.91 9.97 -0.45
N VAL A 79 -3.66 10.35 -0.20
CA VAL A 79 -2.55 10.30 -1.16
C VAL A 79 -1.41 9.47 -0.56
N ASP A 80 -0.69 8.76 -1.43
CA ASP A 80 0.47 7.93 -1.09
C ASP A 80 1.79 8.73 -1.08
N GLU A 81 1.76 9.97 -1.58
CA GLU A 81 2.87 10.92 -1.51
C GLU A 81 2.40 12.28 -0.96
N PRO A 82 3.16 12.92 -0.05
CA PRO A 82 2.81 14.25 0.46
C PRO A 82 2.73 15.29 -0.66
N VAL A 83 1.69 16.10 -0.63
CA VAL A 83 1.39 17.10 -1.66
C VAL A 83 1.89 18.46 -1.21
N ASN A 84 2.81 19.03 -2.00
CA ASN A 84 3.36 20.37 -1.76
C ASN A 84 2.32 21.48 -2.01
N SER A 85 1.51 21.76 -0.99
CA SER A 85 0.49 22.81 -1.04
C SER A 85 1.02 24.23 -1.24
N SER A 86 2.34 24.47 -1.08
CA SER A 86 2.92 25.79 -1.35
C SER A 86 2.93 26.15 -2.85
N GLU A 87 2.82 25.14 -3.72
CA GLU A 87 2.76 25.31 -5.18
C GLU A 87 1.33 25.50 -5.69
N PHE A 88 0.33 25.41 -4.82
CA PHE A 88 -1.06 25.63 -5.20
C PHE A 88 -1.26 27.05 -5.73
N LYS A 89 -2.15 27.19 -6.70
CA LYS A 89 -2.62 28.46 -7.24
C LYS A 89 -3.28 29.32 -6.17
N LYS A 90 -3.97 28.70 -5.21
CA LYS A 90 -4.56 29.35 -4.03
C LYS A 90 -4.25 28.53 -2.77
N PRO A 91 -3.06 28.73 -2.15
CA PRO A 91 -2.65 27.98 -0.96
C PRO A 91 -3.42 28.41 0.30
N ASP A 92 -3.91 29.65 0.34
CA ASP A 92 -4.69 30.15 1.46
C ASP A 92 -6.02 29.38 1.60
N GLY A 93 -6.16 28.68 2.74
CA GLY A 93 -7.27 27.77 3.01
C GLY A 93 -7.02 26.30 2.60
N HIS A 94 -5.91 26.01 1.91
CA HIS A 94 -5.57 24.67 1.40
C HIS A 94 -4.15 24.24 1.80
N LYS A 95 -3.66 24.71 2.95
CA LYS A 95 -2.36 24.29 3.47
C LYS A 95 -2.41 22.83 3.91
N ASN A 96 -1.43 22.06 3.48
CA ASN A 96 -1.16 20.71 3.95
C ASN A 96 -0.12 20.76 5.06
N GLU A 97 -0.38 20.01 6.11
CA GLU A 97 0.52 19.78 7.24
C GLU A 97 0.68 18.27 7.45
N GLY A 98 1.69 17.89 8.22
CA GLY A 98 2.02 16.50 8.49
C GLY A 98 2.88 15.86 7.40
N GLU A 99 3.47 14.73 7.76
CA GLU A 99 4.34 13.91 6.92
C GLU A 99 3.93 12.44 7.09
N LEU A 100 4.25 11.61 6.10
CA LEU A 100 4.18 10.16 6.27
C LEU A 100 5.23 9.71 7.30
N LEU A 101 5.05 8.52 7.88
CA LEU A 101 6.01 8.01 8.85
C LEU A 101 7.30 7.64 8.12
N ALA A 102 8.43 7.79 8.80
CA ALA A 102 9.75 7.47 8.21
C ALA A 102 9.88 5.98 7.83
N THR A 103 9.03 5.13 8.40
CA THR A 103 8.90 3.70 8.12
C THR A 103 8.41 3.42 6.70
N GLY A 104 7.54 4.27 6.16
CA GLY A 104 7.02 4.20 4.80
C GLY A 104 6.37 2.87 4.41
N ASN A 105 6.12 2.71 3.12
CA ASN A 105 5.62 1.44 2.56
C ASN A 105 6.65 0.32 2.73
N ALA A 106 6.18 -0.89 3.04
CA ALA A 106 7.06 -2.05 3.23
C ALA A 106 6.40 -3.37 2.80
N ASP A 107 7.23 -4.31 2.39
CA ASP A 107 6.85 -5.66 1.99
C ASP A 107 7.55 -6.70 2.85
N PHE A 108 6.75 -7.56 3.48
CA PHE A 108 7.24 -8.63 4.35
C PHE A 108 6.80 -9.97 3.76
N ASN A 109 7.74 -10.93 3.65
CA ASN A 109 7.47 -12.25 3.06
C ASN A 109 7.65 -13.33 4.11
N ALA A 110 6.91 -14.43 3.98
CA ALA A 110 7.11 -15.61 4.81
C ALA A 110 8.49 -16.21 4.54
N GLU A 111 9.21 -16.58 5.61
CA GLU A 111 10.56 -17.16 5.51
C GLU A 111 10.56 -18.45 4.69
N LYS A 112 9.49 -19.25 4.81
CA LYS A 112 9.34 -20.52 4.08
C LYS A 112 7.97 -20.63 3.46
N VAL A 113 7.95 -20.76 2.14
CA VAL A 113 6.75 -21.04 1.35
C VAL A 113 6.94 -22.33 0.59
N THR A 114 5.93 -23.20 0.60
CA THR A 114 5.92 -24.44 -0.16
C THR A 114 4.76 -24.48 -1.14
N LEU A 115 4.95 -25.23 -2.23
CA LEU A 115 3.94 -25.58 -3.21
C LEU A 115 3.92 -27.11 -3.29
N GLY A 116 3.03 -27.75 -2.53
CA GLY A 116 3.07 -29.19 -2.33
C GLY A 116 4.42 -29.63 -1.74
N ALA A 117 5.16 -30.48 -2.46
CA ALA A 117 6.46 -31.01 -2.06
C ALA A 117 7.66 -30.11 -2.41
N PHE A 118 7.44 -28.94 -3.02
CA PHE A 118 8.50 -28.04 -3.49
C PHE A 118 8.61 -26.81 -2.60
N ASP A 119 9.83 -26.38 -2.29
CA ASP A 119 10.07 -25.05 -1.72
C ASP A 119 9.92 -24.00 -2.84
N VAL A 120 9.26 -22.89 -2.52
CA VAL A 120 9.08 -21.75 -3.43
C VAL A 120 10.19 -20.74 -3.18
N PRO A 121 11.03 -20.43 -4.18
CA PRO A 121 12.04 -19.38 -4.08
C PRO A 121 11.42 -18.02 -3.74
N GLU A 122 12.08 -17.26 -2.85
CA GLU A 122 11.63 -15.94 -2.36
C GLU A 122 11.24 -14.97 -3.48
N LYS A 123 11.99 -14.95 -4.59
CA LYS A 123 11.68 -14.10 -5.75
C LYS A 123 10.27 -14.33 -6.31
N PHE A 124 9.78 -15.57 -6.29
CA PHE A 124 8.44 -15.89 -6.75
C PHE A 124 7.40 -15.53 -5.69
N VAL A 125 7.72 -15.66 -4.41
CA VAL A 125 6.84 -15.19 -3.32
C VAL A 125 6.58 -13.69 -3.44
N LYS A 126 7.61 -12.89 -3.77
CA LYS A 126 7.47 -11.44 -4.00
C LYS A 126 6.55 -11.09 -5.17
N GLU A 127 6.45 -11.96 -6.16
CA GLU A 127 5.58 -11.80 -7.34
C GLU A 127 4.18 -12.41 -7.15
N MET A 128 3.93 -13.11 -6.03
CA MET A 128 2.66 -13.79 -5.81
C MET A 128 1.55 -12.82 -5.44
N GLY A 129 0.50 -12.83 -6.27
CA GLY A 129 -0.82 -12.30 -5.95
C GLY A 129 -0.91 -10.77 -5.86
N SER A 130 -2.14 -10.29 -5.83
CA SER A 130 -2.45 -8.91 -5.44
C SER A 130 -2.84 -8.93 -3.96
N PRO A 131 -2.27 -8.06 -3.11
CA PRO A 131 -2.67 -7.98 -1.71
C PRO A 131 -4.17 -7.72 -1.59
N ILE A 132 -4.81 -8.40 -0.64
CA ILE A 132 -6.17 -8.10 -0.21
C ILE A 132 -6.12 -7.32 1.09
N ALA A 133 -7.05 -6.38 1.28
CA ALA A 133 -7.09 -5.58 2.49
C ALA A 133 -7.33 -6.49 3.72
N ARG A 134 -6.42 -6.40 4.69
CA ARG A 134 -6.58 -6.98 6.04
C ARG A 134 -6.97 -5.85 6.98
N SER A 135 -8.15 -5.95 7.59
CA SER A 135 -8.56 -4.99 8.61
C SER A 135 -7.66 -5.10 9.85
N VAL A 136 -7.17 -3.96 10.30
CA VAL A 136 -6.53 -3.78 11.61
C VAL A 136 -7.57 -3.94 12.72
N THR A 137 -7.18 -4.57 13.82
CA THR A 137 -8.03 -4.90 14.96
C THR A 137 -7.52 -4.29 16.27
N ASP A 138 -8.35 -4.28 17.33
CA ASP A 138 -7.91 -3.84 18.66
C ASP A 138 -6.71 -4.64 19.19
N ALA A 139 -6.56 -5.90 18.78
CA ALA A 139 -5.39 -6.71 19.11
C ALA A 139 -4.12 -6.17 18.45
N ASP A 140 -4.20 -5.70 17.20
CA ASP A 140 -3.07 -5.06 16.50
C ASP A 140 -2.75 -3.69 17.16
N LEU A 141 -3.76 -2.91 17.55
CA LEU A 141 -3.54 -1.67 18.32
C LEU A 141 -2.88 -1.93 19.68
N ALA A 142 -3.16 -3.07 20.30
CA ALA A 142 -2.51 -3.45 21.55
C ALA A 142 -1.01 -3.74 21.36
N THR A 143 -0.57 -4.22 20.19
CA THR A 143 0.82 -4.57 19.88
C THR A 143 1.65 -3.43 19.27
N LEU A 144 1.03 -2.31 18.92
CA LEU A 144 1.74 -1.12 18.42
C LEU A 144 2.88 -0.68 19.37
N PRO A 145 4.06 -0.33 18.83
CA PRO A 145 5.12 0.30 19.60
C PRO A 145 4.65 1.55 20.35
N ALA A 146 5.23 1.80 21.53
CA ALA A 146 4.72 2.81 22.47
C ALA A 146 4.73 4.24 21.89
N ASP A 147 5.73 4.55 21.07
CA ASP A 147 5.89 5.80 20.33
C ASP A 147 4.80 6.02 19.27
N LEU A 148 4.26 4.94 18.69
CA LEU A 148 3.14 5.00 17.74
C LEU A 148 1.79 4.84 18.42
N LYS A 149 1.72 4.26 19.61
CA LYS A 149 0.45 3.90 20.24
C LYS A 149 -0.31 5.10 20.80
N GLU A 150 0.39 6.12 21.26
CA GLU A 150 -0.25 7.32 21.82
C GLU A 150 -1.00 8.09 20.72
N GLY A 151 -2.30 8.30 20.93
CA GLY A 151 -3.15 9.04 19.98
C GLY A 151 -3.58 8.27 18.73
N THR A 152 -3.12 7.03 18.53
CA THR A 152 -3.54 6.20 17.40
C THR A 152 -4.93 5.63 17.60
N GLN A 153 -5.72 5.67 16.54
CA GLN A 153 -7.06 5.12 16.49
C GLN A 153 -7.16 4.08 15.36
N ILE A 154 -8.13 3.18 15.45
CA ILE A 154 -8.52 2.35 14.31
C ILE A 154 -9.67 3.04 13.60
N LYS A 155 -9.52 3.29 12.30
CA LYS A 155 -10.58 3.83 11.46
C LYS A 155 -10.62 3.08 10.13
N ASP A 156 -11.82 2.67 9.72
CA ASP A 156 -12.06 1.96 8.46
C ASP A 156 -11.13 0.74 8.24
N GLY A 157 -10.74 0.08 9.34
CA GLY A 157 -9.83 -1.07 9.33
C GLY A 157 -8.35 -0.73 9.15
N ALA A 158 -7.92 0.51 9.38
CA ALA A 158 -6.53 0.96 9.33
C ALA A 158 -6.12 1.68 10.62
N PHE A 159 -4.82 1.74 10.90
CA PHE A 159 -4.28 2.66 11.89
C PHE A 159 -4.40 4.09 11.38
N TYR A 160 -4.90 4.98 12.23
CA TYR A 160 -5.08 6.39 11.96
C TYR A 160 -4.26 7.21 12.96
N PHE A 161 -3.36 8.03 12.44
CA PHE A 161 -2.51 8.95 13.20
C PHE A 161 -3.01 10.38 12.98
N GLY A 162 -3.54 11.04 14.02
CA GLY A 162 -3.98 12.43 13.94
C GLY A 162 -5.20 12.74 14.79
N ALA A 163 -5.47 14.05 14.99
CA ALA A 163 -6.46 14.50 15.96
C ALA A 163 -7.92 14.40 15.49
N ASN A 164 -8.20 14.47 14.19
CA ASN A 164 -9.57 14.38 13.63
C ASN A 164 -9.51 13.95 12.16
N PRO A 165 -10.32 12.99 11.72
CA PRO A 165 -10.52 12.72 10.30
C PRO A 165 -11.46 13.72 9.60
#